data_AF-A0A950V0I4-F1
#
_entry.id   AF-A0A950V0I4-F1
#
_cell.length_a   1.000
_cell.length_b   1.000
_cell.length_c   1.000
_cell.angle_alpha   90.00
_cell.angle_beta   90.00
_cell.angle_gamma   90.00
#
_symmetry.space_group_name_H-M   'P 1'
#
loop_
_entity.id
_entity.type
_entity.pdbx_description
1 polymer ?
#
loop_
_entity_poly.entity_id
_entity_poly.type
_entity_poly.pdbx_seq_one_letter_code
_entity_poly.pdbx_strand_id
1 'polypeptide(L)'
;MRKENNYTYAWTAVSKPPYLTALALWPKGDCWHGGGLFEDAKTVLLNHRPEVAKAHPDHMPKKLRVRLKEHVFGEDDPLFSERLDRDGWKLKQEWKMENRGYPQLFHTLQPEIRHKLSRDKKFLIQLTRSIKRLDYSEEFSVGVATSAPTKNIERASWADWDQQGRFVFARDGKVFSAFIVDGAEIPERELADFNSSKPTAVSPPPWAMKW
;
A
#
# COMPACT_ATOMS: atom_id res chain seq x y z
N MET A 1 -22.55 -33.45 -11.85
CA MET A 1 -22.70 -32.01 -12.11
C MET A 1 -21.76 -31.25 -11.18
N ARG A 2 -20.69 -30.64 -11.70
CA ARG A 2 -19.92 -29.65 -10.94
C ARG A 2 -20.86 -28.45 -10.74
N LYS A 3 -21.08 -28.03 -9.49
CA LYS A 3 -21.68 -26.71 -9.21
C LYS A 3 -20.91 -25.69 -10.05
N GLU A 4 -21.62 -24.88 -10.82
CA GLU A 4 -21.04 -23.73 -11.52
C GLU A 4 -20.20 -22.95 -10.49
N ASN A 5 -18.88 -23.00 -10.65
CA ASN A 5 -17.99 -22.37 -9.71
C ASN A 5 -18.05 -20.87 -10.05
N ASN A 6 -18.95 -20.14 -9.40
CA ASN A 6 -19.11 -18.68 -9.55
C ASN A 6 -17.85 -17.91 -9.06
N TYR A 7 -16.85 -18.63 -8.59
CA TYR A 7 -15.49 -18.17 -8.35
C TYR A 7 -14.67 -18.27 -9.63
N THR A 8 -14.04 -17.16 -10.00
CA THR A 8 -13.05 -17.11 -11.09
C THR A 8 -11.64 -17.31 -10.55
N TYR A 9 -10.63 -17.40 -11.42
CA TYR A 9 -9.24 -17.63 -11.01
C TYR A 9 -8.52 -16.38 -10.44
N ALA A 10 -9.17 -15.21 -10.49
CA ALA A 10 -8.67 -13.95 -9.94
C ALA A 10 -9.84 -13.15 -9.34
N TRP A 11 -9.64 -12.56 -8.16
CA TRP A 11 -10.69 -11.84 -7.42
C TRP A 11 -10.12 -10.73 -6.54
N THR A 12 -10.98 -9.77 -6.19
CA THR A 12 -10.73 -8.87 -5.05
C THR A 12 -11.56 -9.36 -3.87
N ALA A 13 -10.96 -9.42 -2.67
CA ALA A 13 -11.65 -9.82 -1.46
C ALA A 13 -11.32 -8.91 -0.28
N VAL A 14 -12.29 -8.76 0.62
CA VAL A 14 -12.09 -8.16 1.95
C VAL A 14 -12.08 -9.27 2.98
N SER A 15 -11.10 -9.25 3.88
CA SER A 15 -10.95 -10.24 4.96
C SER A 15 -10.54 -9.55 6.27
N LYS A 16 -10.52 -10.31 7.37
CA LYS A 16 -10.06 -9.83 8.69
C LYS A 16 -8.69 -10.42 8.99
N PRO A 17 -7.61 -9.61 9.03
CA PRO A 17 -6.29 -10.10 9.41
C PRO A 17 -6.31 -10.80 10.78
N PRO A 18 -5.49 -11.84 10.98
CA PRO A 18 -4.53 -12.42 10.03
C PRO A 18 -5.14 -13.46 9.07
N TYR A 19 -6.47 -13.62 9.01
CA TYR A 19 -7.13 -14.67 8.24
C TYR A 19 -7.56 -14.17 6.86
N LEU A 20 -7.17 -14.88 5.80
CA LEU A 20 -7.52 -14.54 4.41
C LEU A 20 -8.89 -15.08 3.97
N THR A 21 -9.83 -15.21 4.92
CA THR A 21 -11.19 -15.66 4.63
C THR A 21 -12.04 -14.49 4.12
N ALA A 22 -12.62 -14.64 2.94
CA ALA A 22 -13.38 -13.58 2.29
C ALA A 22 -14.72 -13.30 3.00
N LEU A 23 -14.88 -12.09 3.53
CA LEU A 23 -16.15 -11.54 4.01
C LEU A 23 -16.94 -10.87 2.89
N ALA A 24 -16.22 -10.24 1.95
CA ALA A 24 -16.73 -9.78 0.66
C ALA A 24 -15.81 -10.27 -0.45
N LEU A 25 -16.37 -10.58 -1.62
CA LEU A 25 -15.59 -11.04 -2.77
C LEU A 25 -16.21 -10.57 -4.08
N TRP A 26 -15.37 -10.12 -5.00
CA TRP A 26 -15.73 -9.75 -6.37
C TRP A 26 -14.92 -10.61 -7.34
N PRO A 27 -15.55 -11.60 -8.00
CA PRO A 27 -14.88 -12.40 -9.02
C PRO A 27 -14.49 -11.50 -10.20
N LYS A 28 -13.27 -11.68 -10.70
CA LYS A 28 -12.73 -10.86 -11.79
C LYS A 28 -12.38 -11.68 -13.01
N GLY A 29 -11.60 -12.76 -12.82
CA GLY A 29 -11.27 -13.68 -13.89
C GLY A 29 -10.23 -13.17 -14.89
N ASP A 30 -9.44 -12.17 -14.50
CA ASP A 30 -8.18 -11.77 -15.12
C ASP A 30 -7.35 -10.96 -14.10
N CYS A 31 -6.05 -10.77 -14.37
CA CYS A 31 -5.11 -10.13 -13.44
C CYS A 31 -4.92 -8.61 -13.66
N TRP A 32 -5.77 -7.95 -14.46
CA TRP A 32 -5.61 -6.54 -14.84
C TRP A 32 -6.60 -5.61 -14.14
N HIS A 33 -6.15 -4.57 -13.43
CA HIS A 33 -7.04 -3.58 -12.80
C HIS A 33 -7.99 -4.20 -11.76
N GLY A 34 -7.42 -4.62 -10.63
CA GLY A 34 -8.16 -5.16 -9.50
C GLY A 34 -7.82 -4.44 -8.19
N GLY A 35 -8.19 -5.07 -7.07
CA GLY A 35 -7.97 -4.52 -5.75
C GLY A 35 -8.90 -3.36 -5.42
N GLY A 36 -8.48 -2.58 -4.43
CA GLY A 36 -9.25 -1.44 -3.96
C GLY A 36 -8.59 -0.75 -2.77
N LEU A 37 -9.25 0.30 -2.29
CA LEU A 37 -8.81 1.11 -1.17
C LEU A 37 -9.96 1.29 -0.19
N PHE A 38 -9.70 1.17 1.11
CA PHE A 38 -10.64 1.66 2.11
C PHE A 38 -10.56 3.19 2.15
N GLU A 39 -11.61 3.90 1.75
CA GLU A 39 -11.68 5.36 1.94
C GLU A 39 -11.85 5.70 3.42
N ASP A 40 -12.61 4.86 4.13
CA ASP A 40 -12.86 4.94 5.56
C ASP A 40 -13.13 3.52 6.12
N ALA A 41 -13.52 3.43 7.40
CA ALA A 41 -13.77 2.14 8.07
C ALA A 41 -14.91 1.30 7.46
N LYS A 42 -15.78 1.88 6.65
CA LYS A 42 -16.98 1.23 6.07
C LYS A 42 -17.13 1.45 4.57
N THR A 43 -16.26 2.19 3.91
CA THR A 43 -16.33 2.46 2.48
C THR A 43 -15.12 1.89 1.76
N VAL A 44 -15.37 1.03 0.77
CA VAL A 44 -14.34 0.50 -0.14
C VAL A 44 -14.54 1.09 -1.52
N LEU A 45 -13.48 1.72 -2.02
CA LEU A 45 -13.31 2.03 -3.42
C LEU A 45 -12.79 0.79 -4.14
N LEU A 46 -13.60 0.22 -5.02
CA LEU A 46 -13.27 -0.95 -5.81
C LEU A 46 -12.70 -0.51 -7.16
N ASN A 47 -11.47 -0.93 -7.47
CA ASN A 47 -10.82 -0.66 -8.75
C ASN A 47 -11.24 -1.70 -9.80
N HIS A 48 -12.55 -1.85 -10.01
CA HIS A 48 -13.13 -2.77 -10.98
C HIS A 48 -13.96 -1.96 -11.97
N ARG A 49 -13.95 -2.39 -13.24
CA ARG A 49 -14.91 -1.90 -14.21
C ARG A 49 -16.32 -2.38 -13.84
N PRO A 50 -17.39 -1.62 -14.16
CA PRO A 50 -18.76 -1.97 -13.77
C PRO A 50 -19.18 -3.39 -14.16
N GLU A 51 -18.70 -3.89 -15.30
CA GLU A 51 -19.08 -5.22 -15.84
C GLU A 51 -18.59 -6.38 -14.97
N VAL A 52 -17.50 -6.17 -14.23
CA VAL A 52 -16.85 -7.17 -13.36
C VAL A 52 -16.88 -6.77 -11.87
N ALA A 53 -17.75 -5.82 -11.52
CA ALA A 53 -17.91 -5.31 -10.16
C ALA A 53 -19.06 -5.98 -9.39
N LYS A 54 -19.64 -7.06 -9.92
CA LYS A 54 -20.68 -7.83 -9.24
C LYS A 54 -20.08 -8.67 -8.11
N ALA A 55 -20.57 -8.49 -6.89
CA ALA A 55 -20.14 -9.30 -5.75
C ALA A 55 -20.61 -10.76 -5.90
N HIS A 56 -19.82 -11.68 -5.35
CA HIS A 56 -20.18 -13.09 -5.28
C HIS A 56 -21.38 -13.28 -4.33
N PRO A 57 -22.42 -14.06 -4.70
CA PRO A 57 -23.63 -14.24 -3.89
C PRO A 57 -23.38 -14.71 -2.45
N ASP A 58 -22.39 -15.58 -2.25
CA ASP A 58 -22.02 -16.09 -0.93
C ASP A 58 -21.13 -15.13 -0.10
N HIS A 59 -20.61 -14.07 -0.74
CA HIS A 59 -19.66 -13.12 -0.14
C HIS A 59 -20.11 -11.68 -0.41
N MET A 60 -21.36 -11.37 -0.08
CA MET A 60 -21.89 -10.02 -0.25
C MET A 60 -21.26 -9.04 0.76
N PRO A 61 -20.97 -7.79 0.36
CA PRO A 61 -20.36 -6.76 1.22
C PRO A 61 -21.35 -6.16 2.23
N LYS A 62 -21.96 -6.99 3.07
CA LYS A 62 -23.14 -6.64 3.89
C LYS A 62 -22.97 -5.42 4.81
N LYS A 63 -21.76 -5.15 5.31
CA LYS A 63 -21.47 -4.00 6.20
C LYS A 63 -20.58 -2.93 5.56
N LEU A 64 -20.35 -3.00 4.25
CA LEU A 64 -19.54 -2.04 3.52
C LEU A 64 -20.36 -1.31 2.46
N ARG A 65 -20.13 -0.01 2.35
CA ARG A 65 -20.47 0.77 1.17
C ARG A 65 -19.41 0.53 0.13
N VAL A 66 -19.82 0.13 -1.07
CA VAL A 66 -18.91 -0.12 -2.19
C VAL A 66 -19.08 1.00 -3.20
N ARG A 67 -17.99 1.68 -3.54
CA ARG A 67 -17.95 2.66 -4.62
C ARG A 67 -17.08 2.11 -5.73
N LEU A 68 -17.56 2.24 -6.96
CA LEU A 68 -16.74 1.92 -8.12
C LEU A 68 -15.88 3.11 -8.47
N LYS A 69 -14.66 2.82 -8.86
CA LYS A 69 -13.78 3.83 -9.42
C LYS A 69 -14.24 4.18 -10.83
N GLU A 70 -14.41 5.47 -11.10
CA GLU A 70 -14.80 5.95 -12.44
C GLU A 70 -13.73 5.66 -13.50
N HIS A 71 -12.49 5.50 -13.07
CA HIS A 71 -11.29 5.50 -13.89
C HIS A 71 -10.41 4.32 -13.49
N VAL A 72 -10.63 3.18 -14.15
CA VAL A 72 -10.01 1.88 -13.84
C VAL A 72 -8.85 1.66 -14.80
N PHE A 73 -7.64 2.00 -14.38
CA PHE A 73 -6.42 1.80 -15.16
C PHE A 73 -5.22 1.52 -14.26
N GLY A 74 -4.20 0.91 -14.86
CA GLY A 74 -2.92 0.59 -14.22
C GLY A 74 -2.91 -0.65 -13.34
N GLU A 75 -1.70 -1.04 -12.96
CA GLU A 75 -1.38 -2.14 -12.02
C GLU A 75 -1.36 -1.59 -10.59
N ASP A 76 -0.46 -0.64 -10.31
CA ASP A 76 -0.32 0.01 -9.00
C ASP A 76 -1.02 1.37 -8.90
N ASP A 77 -0.72 2.27 -9.85
CA ASP A 77 -1.35 3.60 -9.92
C ASP A 77 -2.65 3.54 -10.74
N PRO A 78 -3.70 4.25 -10.32
CA PRO A 78 -3.69 5.37 -9.37
C PRO A 78 -3.95 4.99 -7.90
N LEU A 79 -4.29 3.72 -7.59
CA LEU A 79 -4.65 3.30 -6.23
C LEU A 79 -3.52 3.56 -5.23
N PHE A 80 -2.27 3.32 -5.64
CA PHE A 80 -1.11 3.57 -4.81
C PHE A 80 -0.99 5.07 -4.43
N SER A 81 -1.04 5.96 -5.41
CA SER A 81 -1.03 7.42 -5.17
C SER A 81 -2.20 7.88 -4.29
N GLU A 82 -3.41 7.36 -4.53
CA GLU A 82 -4.59 7.70 -3.73
C GLU A 82 -4.49 7.22 -2.29
N ARG A 83 -3.92 6.03 -2.07
CA ARG A 83 -3.61 5.54 -0.73
C ARG A 83 -2.65 6.48 -0.02
N LEU A 84 -1.59 6.92 -0.70
CA LEU A 84 -0.62 7.86 -0.13
C LEU A 84 -1.28 9.19 0.23
N ASP A 85 -2.12 9.75 -0.65
CA ASP A 85 -2.84 11.00 -0.39
C ASP A 85 -3.80 10.88 0.81
N ARG A 86 -4.56 9.78 0.89
CA ARG A 86 -5.42 9.43 2.03
C ARG A 86 -4.60 9.35 3.31
N ASP A 87 -3.44 8.71 3.25
CA ASP A 87 -2.55 8.50 4.40
C ASP A 87 -1.73 9.74 4.76
N GLY A 88 -2.02 10.90 4.14
CA GLY A 88 -1.43 12.19 4.52
C GLY A 88 -0.09 12.50 3.88
N TRP A 89 0.38 11.67 2.94
CA TRP A 89 1.51 12.03 2.08
C TRP A 89 1.09 13.16 1.14
N LYS A 90 2.02 14.07 0.85
CA LYS A 90 1.82 15.22 -0.04
C LYS A 90 2.82 15.18 -1.17
N LEU A 91 2.31 15.22 -2.39
CA LEU A 91 3.12 15.33 -3.59
C LEU A 91 3.90 16.65 -3.60
N LYS A 92 5.20 16.55 -3.83
CA LYS A 92 6.14 17.67 -3.96
C LYS A 92 6.74 17.76 -5.33
N GLN A 93 6.92 16.61 -5.97
CA GLN A 93 7.39 16.51 -7.34
C GLN A 93 6.65 15.37 -8.02
N GLU A 94 5.97 15.67 -9.12
CA GLU A 94 5.43 14.64 -10.00
C GLU A 94 6.57 13.86 -10.65
N TRP A 95 6.39 12.55 -10.82
CA TRP A 95 7.28 11.79 -11.68
C TRP A 95 7.16 12.24 -13.14
N LYS A 96 8.27 12.15 -13.87
CA LYS A 96 8.27 12.17 -15.33
C LYS A 96 8.93 10.90 -15.79
N MET A 97 8.19 10.14 -16.59
CA MET A 97 8.67 8.91 -17.18
C MET A 97 8.57 8.98 -18.70
N GLU A 98 9.38 8.17 -19.35
CA GLU A 98 9.25 7.89 -20.77
C GLU A 98 9.08 6.38 -20.97
N ASN A 99 8.25 6.01 -21.94
CA ASN A 99 8.17 4.64 -22.43
C ASN A 99 9.10 4.52 -23.65
N ARG A 100 10.23 3.85 -23.47
CA ARG A 100 11.24 3.64 -24.52
C ARG A 100 10.93 2.43 -25.43
N GLY A 101 9.79 1.78 -25.23
CA GLY A 101 9.42 0.55 -25.94
C GLY A 101 10.20 -0.68 -25.48
N TYR A 102 9.79 -1.86 -25.91
CA TYR A 102 10.46 -3.10 -25.54
C TYR A 102 11.86 -3.19 -26.20
N PRO A 103 12.92 -3.62 -25.48
CA PRO A 103 12.92 -4.14 -24.09
C PRO A 103 13.24 -3.10 -23.00
N GLN A 104 13.42 -1.82 -23.34
CA GLN A 104 13.83 -0.78 -22.38
C GLN A 104 12.67 -0.31 -21.48
N LEU A 105 11.43 -0.43 -21.96
CA LEU A 105 10.18 -0.12 -21.26
C LEU A 105 10.25 1.26 -20.57
N PHE A 106 9.77 1.37 -19.32
CA PHE A 106 9.68 2.66 -18.64
C PHE A 106 11.02 3.11 -18.07
N HIS A 107 11.30 4.40 -18.17
CA HIS A 107 12.48 5.01 -17.56
C HIS A 107 12.12 6.33 -16.88
N THR A 108 12.65 6.51 -15.67
CA THR A 108 12.45 7.75 -14.90
C THR A 108 13.37 8.85 -15.41
N LEU A 109 12.78 9.92 -15.91
CA LEU A 109 13.47 11.18 -16.20
C LEU A 109 13.53 12.08 -14.97
N GLN A 110 12.49 12.02 -14.13
CA GLN A 110 12.36 12.77 -12.89
C GLN A 110 11.59 11.90 -11.88
N PRO A 111 12.11 11.67 -10.67
CA PRO A 111 11.41 10.84 -9.69
C PRO A 111 10.15 11.52 -9.15
N GLU A 112 9.21 10.72 -8.65
CA GLU A 112 8.15 11.23 -7.78
C GLU A 112 8.77 11.54 -6.41
N ILE A 113 8.44 12.69 -5.83
CA ILE A 113 8.80 13.01 -4.45
C ILE A 113 7.54 13.33 -3.68
N ARG A 114 7.33 12.61 -2.57
CA ARG A 114 6.23 12.84 -1.62
C ARG A 114 6.78 13.06 -0.22
N HIS A 115 6.16 13.96 0.54
CA HIS A 115 6.52 14.23 1.94
C HIS A 115 5.37 13.89 2.87
N LYS A 116 5.68 13.38 4.07
CA LYS A 116 4.73 13.24 5.17
C LYS A 116 5.31 13.85 6.44
N LEU A 117 4.63 14.88 6.94
CA LEU A 117 5.03 15.57 8.16
C LEU A 117 4.65 14.75 9.40
N SER A 118 5.52 14.81 10.40
CA SER A 118 5.19 14.46 11.78
C SER A 118 4.03 15.33 12.30
N ARG A 119 3.36 14.87 13.37
CA ARG A 119 2.17 15.55 13.92
C ARG A 119 2.46 16.98 14.38
N ASP A 120 3.63 17.23 14.96
CA ASP A 120 4.08 18.55 15.39
C ASP A 120 4.77 19.35 14.27
N LYS A 121 4.86 18.78 13.07
CA LYS A 121 5.45 19.35 11.86
C LYS A 121 6.95 19.66 11.98
N LYS A 122 7.64 19.15 13.01
CA LYS A 122 9.08 19.37 13.18
C LYS A 122 9.91 18.50 12.24
N PHE A 123 9.44 17.30 11.95
CA PHE A 123 10.11 16.32 11.11
C PHE A 123 9.27 15.97 9.89
N LEU A 124 9.95 15.51 8.83
CA LEU A 124 9.34 14.96 7.62
C LEU A 124 9.96 13.61 7.26
N ILE A 125 9.14 12.75 6.67
CA ILE A 125 9.58 11.61 5.88
C ILE A 125 9.45 11.99 4.41
N GLN A 126 10.46 11.72 3.60
CA GLN A 126 10.42 11.82 2.16
C GLN A 126 10.41 10.42 1.56
N LEU A 127 9.51 10.20 0.61
CA LEU A 127 9.46 9.06 -0.28
C LEU A 127 9.89 9.55 -1.67
N THR A 128 10.93 8.93 -2.22
CA THR A 128 11.37 9.13 -3.59
C THR A 128 11.05 7.86 -4.38
N ARG A 129 10.22 7.96 -5.42
CA ARG A 129 9.89 6.82 -6.30
C ARG A 129 10.49 6.99 -7.67
N SER A 130 11.02 5.90 -8.20
CA SER A 130 11.49 5.80 -9.58
C SER A 130 11.15 4.43 -10.14
N ILE A 131 11.17 4.32 -11.46
CA ILE A 131 11.01 3.09 -12.21
C ILE A 131 12.11 2.96 -13.26
N LYS A 132 12.61 1.73 -13.43
CA LYS A 132 13.46 1.32 -14.54
C LYS A 132 12.93 0.00 -15.10
N ARG A 133 12.57 -0.01 -16.37
CA ARG A 133 11.80 -1.08 -17.03
C ARG A 133 10.45 -1.30 -16.35
N LEU A 134 10.35 -2.35 -15.53
CA LEU A 134 9.18 -2.67 -14.69
C LEU A 134 9.57 -2.73 -13.20
N ASP A 135 10.82 -2.37 -12.87
CA ASP A 135 11.33 -2.40 -11.52
C ASP A 135 11.11 -1.04 -10.86
N TYR A 136 10.17 -0.99 -9.92
CA TYR A 136 9.95 0.16 -9.06
C TYR A 136 11.02 0.21 -7.95
N SER A 137 11.51 1.41 -7.67
CA SER A 137 12.37 1.72 -6.53
C SER A 137 11.67 2.74 -5.65
N GLU A 138 11.66 2.47 -4.35
CA GLU A 138 11.10 3.34 -3.32
C GLU A 138 12.19 3.59 -2.27
N GLU A 139 12.59 4.84 -2.12
CA GLU A 139 13.62 5.24 -1.17
C GLU A 139 13.02 6.17 -0.13
N PHE A 140 13.32 5.90 1.13
CA PHE A 140 12.86 6.70 2.25
C PHE A 140 14.01 7.49 2.87
N SER A 141 13.76 8.76 3.16
CA SER A 141 14.64 9.58 3.97
C SER A 141 13.84 10.36 5.01
N VAL A 142 14.51 10.78 6.08
CA VAL A 142 13.87 11.48 7.19
C VAL A 142 14.75 12.65 7.65
N GLY A 143 14.12 13.73 8.11
CA GLY A 143 14.87 14.90 8.58
C GLY A 143 13.97 15.96 9.22
N VAL A 144 14.60 17.05 9.63
CA VAL A 144 13.90 18.23 10.15
C VAL A 144 13.21 18.96 9.00
N ALA A 145 11.94 19.32 9.17
CA ALA A 145 11.07 19.78 8.09
C ALA A 145 11.49 21.13 7.47
N THR A 146 12.21 21.96 8.22
CA THR A 146 12.64 23.29 7.80
C THR A 146 14.09 23.35 7.34
N SER A 147 14.82 22.23 7.34
CA SER A 147 16.24 22.20 6.98
C SER A 147 16.54 21.10 5.98
N ALA A 148 17.44 21.38 5.04
CA ALA A 148 18.15 20.36 4.30
C ALA A 148 19.48 20.01 5.02
N PRO A 149 20.00 18.78 4.93
CA PRO A 149 19.50 17.62 4.18
C PRO A 149 18.64 16.64 4.99
N THR A 150 17.94 15.73 4.30
CA THR A 150 17.36 14.52 4.92
C THR A 150 18.38 13.40 4.97
N LYS A 151 18.24 12.49 5.94
CA LYS A 151 19.07 11.29 6.06
C LYS A 151 18.36 10.09 5.45
N ASN A 152 19.02 9.41 4.52
CA ASN A 152 18.50 8.19 3.89
C ASN A 152 18.36 7.06 4.93
N ILE A 153 17.28 6.29 4.82
CA ILE A 153 17.07 5.07 5.59
C ILE A 153 17.33 3.90 4.65
N GLU A 154 18.58 3.43 4.65
CA GLU A 154 19.04 2.43 3.70
C GLU A 154 18.20 1.16 3.78
N ARG A 155 17.82 0.62 2.61
CA ARG A 155 17.05 -0.63 2.46
C ARG A 155 15.69 -0.63 3.17
N ALA A 156 15.17 0.52 3.56
CA ALA A 156 13.80 0.61 4.03
C ALA A 156 12.83 0.22 2.90
N SER A 157 11.97 -0.75 3.15
CA SER A 157 10.90 -1.16 2.22
C SER A 157 9.58 -0.46 2.52
N TRP A 158 9.48 0.21 3.67
CA TRP A 158 8.32 0.98 4.11
C TRP A 158 8.74 1.90 5.26
N ALA A 159 8.18 3.10 5.34
CA ALA A 159 8.34 3.97 6.50
C ALA A 159 7.11 4.87 6.73
N ASP A 160 6.77 5.12 7.98
CA ASP A 160 5.70 6.04 8.36
C ASP A 160 5.84 6.52 9.83
N TRP A 161 4.97 7.44 10.24
CA TRP A 161 4.75 7.81 11.63
C TRP A 161 3.72 6.89 12.26
N ASP A 162 4.03 6.32 13.42
CA ASP A 162 3.03 5.57 14.18
C ASP A 162 2.08 6.49 14.98
N GLN A 163 1.10 5.89 15.65
CA GLN A 163 0.10 6.63 16.45
C GLN A 163 0.71 7.38 17.64
N GLN A 164 1.91 7.01 18.08
CA GLN A 164 2.66 7.67 19.15
C GLN A 164 3.57 8.78 18.59
N GLY A 165 3.60 8.97 17.27
CA GLY A 165 4.45 9.96 16.59
C GLY A 165 5.90 9.51 16.44
N ARG A 166 6.21 8.22 16.64
CA ARG A 166 7.55 7.68 16.38
C ARG A 166 7.75 7.50 14.89
N PHE A 167 8.97 7.75 14.42
CA PHE A 167 9.35 7.30 13.09
C PHE A 167 9.51 5.79 13.11
N VAL A 168 8.80 5.07 12.23
CA VAL A 168 8.81 3.61 12.15
C VAL A 168 9.07 3.20 10.71
N PHE A 169 9.91 2.18 10.51
CA PHE A 169 10.22 1.67 9.19
C PHE A 169 10.44 0.16 9.21
N ALA A 170 10.23 -0.46 8.05
CA ALA A 170 10.53 -1.87 7.81
C ALA A 170 11.81 -1.98 6.99
N ARG A 171 12.70 -2.89 7.39
CA ARG A 171 13.97 -3.17 6.71
C ARG A 171 14.33 -4.62 6.94
N ASP A 172 14.60 -5.36 5.86
CA ASP A 172 15.11 -6.74 5.90
C ASP A 172 14.30 -7.71 6.78
N GLY A 173 12.98 -7.68 6.62
CA GLY A 173 12.07 -8.53 7.40
C GLY A 173 11.90 -8.11 8.87
N LYS A 174 12.43 -6.96 9.27
CA LYS A 174 12.32 -6.42 10.63
C LYS A 174 11.58 -5.08 10.62
N VAL A 175 11.03 -4.71 11.76
CA VAL A 175 10.43 -3.40 12.00
C VAL A 175 11.24 -2.67 13.06
N PHE A 176 11.56 -1.41 12.80
CA PHE A 176 12.32 -0.54 13.68
C PHE A 176 11.52 0.72 14.00
N SER A 177 11.72 1.27 15.19
CA SER A 177 11.40 2.67 15.48
C SER A 177 12.69 3.46 15.64
N ALA A 178 12.66 4.74 15.29
CA ALA A 178 13.71 5.66 15.68
C ALA A 178 13.16 6.99 16.17
N PHE A 179 13.97 7.67 16.96
CA PHE A 179 13.75 9.06 17.34
C PHE A 179 14.66 9.93 16.51
N ILE A 180 14.16 11.09 16.09
CA ILE A 180 14.99 12.07 15.40
C ILE A 180 15.44 13.05 16.46
N VAL A 181 16.72 13.00 16.77
CA VAL A 181 17.38 14.00 17.63
C VAL A 181 17.97 15.05 16.70
N ASP A 182 17.81 16.33 17.05
CA ASP A 182 18.21 17.47 16.23
C ASP A 182 19.60 17.25 15.58
N GLY A 183 19.63 16.98 14.28
CA GLY A 183 20.79 17.21 13.42
C GLY A 183 21.52 16.01 12.79
N ALA A 184 21.44 14.77 13.26
CA ALA A 184 22.13 13.65 12.57
C ALA A 184 21.80 12.23 13.04
N GLU A 185 21.51 12.07 14.33
CA GLU A 185 21.34 10.74 14.91
C GLU A 185 19.90 10.27 14.83
N ILE A 186 19.76 9.06 14.32
CA ILE A 186 18.51 8.33 14.23
C ILE A 186 18.78 7.04 15.01
N PRO A 187 18.82 7.07 16.35
CA PRO A 187 18.99 5.87 17.14
C PRO A 187 17.82 4.92 16.83
N GLU A 188 18.16 3.81 16.19
CA GLU A 188 17.21 2.80 15.76
C GLU A 188 17.02 1.78 16.89
N ARG A 189 15.78 1.41 17.12
CA ARG A 189 15.39 0.34 18.04
C ARG A 189 14.56 -0.68 17.26
N GLU A 190 15.02 -1.92 17.24
CA GLU A 190 14.24 -3.03 16.71
C GLU A 190 12.96 -3.22 17.56
N LEU A 191 11.82 -3.29 16.89
CA LEU A 191 10.52 -3.56 17.49
C LEU A 191 10.11 -5.02 17.30
N ALA A 192 10.44 -5.62 16.15
CA ALA A 192 10.12 -7.00 15.83
C ALA A 192 11.01 -7.53 14.68
N ASP A 193 11.29 -8.84 14.72
CA ASP A 193 11.96 -9.59 13.66
C ASP A 193 11.03 -10.68 13.12
N PHE A 194 10.69 -10.59 11.83
CA PHE A 194 9.79 -11.52 11.16
C PHE A 194 10.51 -12.51 10.23
N ASN A 195 11.85 -12.54 10.18
CA ASN A 195 12.58 -13.40 9.25
C ASN A 195 12.33 -14.91 9.48
N SER A 196 12.04 -15.31 10.72
CA SER A 196 11.67 -16.68 11.07
C SER A 196 10.16 -16.96 10.92
N SER A 197 9.35 -15.93 10.67
CA SER A 197 7.90 -16.07 10.56
C SER A 197 7.52 -16.75 9.25
N LYS A 198 6.77 -17.85 9.36
CA LYS A 198 6.22 -18.56 8.20
C LYS A 198 4.70 -18.64 8.35
N PRO A 199 3.93 -18.00 7.45
CA PRO A 199 2.48 -18.14 7.49
C PRO A 199 2.12 -19.60 7.26
N THR A 200 1.28 -20.14 8.14
CA THR A 200 0.71 -21.49 8.00
C THR A 200 -0.78 -21.37 7.75
N ALA A 201 -1.33 -22.30 6.97
CA ALA A 201 -2.77 -22.38 6.79
C ALA A 201 -3.42 -22.76 8.12
N VAL A 202 -4.30 -21.91 8.61
CA VAL A 202 -5.07 -22.13 9.84
C VAL A 202 -6.55 -21.93 9.56
N SER A 203 -7.40 -22.67 10.25
CA SER A 203 -8.85 -22.46 10.16
C SER A 203 -9.22 -21.11 10.77
N PRO A 204 -10.05 -20.30 10.09
CA PRO A 204 -10.48 -19.03 10.65
C PRO A 204 -11.41 -19.27 11.84
N PRO A 205 -11.23 -18.54 12.95
CA PRO A 205 -12.18 -18.57 14.06
C PRO A 205 -13.50 -17.92 13.64
N PRO A 206 -14.62 -18.20 14.33
CA PRO A 206 -15.94 -17.68 13.98
C PRO A 206 -16.03 -16.16 13.82
N TRP A 207 -15.21 -15.39 14.54
CA TRP A 207 -15.19 -13.92 14.46
C TRP A 207 -14.58 -13.39 13.15
N ALA A 208 -13.71 -14.16 12.51
CA ALA A 208 -13.05 -13.78 11.24
C ALA A 208 -13.95 -14.06 10.03
N MET A 209 -14.98 -14.91 10.19
CA MET A 209 -15.94 -15.28 9.13
C MET A 209 -17.23 -14.45 9.17
N LYS A 210 -17.36 -13.52 10.12
CA LYS A 210 -18.54 -12.67 10.29
C LYS A 210 -18.12 -11.21 10.25
N TRP A 211 -19.03 -10.33 9.84
CA TRP A 211 -18.85 -8.89 9.86
C TRP A 211 -18.83 -8.34 11.28
#